data_AF-A0A2V8RGJ7-F1
#
_entry.id   AF-A0A2V8RGJ7-F1
#
_cell.length_a   1.000
_cell.length_b   1.000
_cell.length_c   1.000
_cell.angle_alpha   90.00
_cell.angle_beta   90.00
_cell.angle_gamma   90.00
#
_symmetry.space_group_name_H-M   'P 1'
#
loop_
_entity.id
_entity.type
_entity.pdbx_description
1 polymer ?
#
loop_
_entity_poly.entity_id
_entity_poly.type
_entity_poly.pdbx_seq_one_letter_code
_entity_poly.pdbx_strand_id
1 'polypeptide(L)'
;MAALAKRLTFAAVLLSLALVCAGCAASANNGFFGATNPPRENVLRYVSGSEPETLDPQIPPLQNEARICMALYEGLAEYDPKTGEPVPALAET
;
A
#
# COMPACT_ATOMS: atom_id res chain seq x y z
N MET A 1 -30.64 42.11 21.78
CA MET A 1 -30.59 41.08 20.71
C MET A 1 -29.24 41.03 19.98
N ALA A 2 -28.64 42.17 19.58
CA ALA A 2 -27.35 42.19 18.87
C ALA A 2 -26.16 41.56 19.62
N ALA A 3 -26.08 41.72 20.95
CA ALA A 3 -25.01 41.14 21.77
C ALA A 3 -25.07 39.60 21.86
N LEU A 4 -26.28 39.02 21.83
CA LEU A 4 -26.49 37.57 21.86
C LEU A 4 -26.10 36.95 20.50
N ALA A 5 -26.48 37.60 19.40
CA ALA A 5 -26.08 37.20 18.04
C ALA A 5 -24.56 37.24 17.85
N LYS A 6 -23.87 38.25 18.41
CA LYS A 6 -22.39 38.36 18.41
C LYS A 6 -21.71 37.23 19.21
N ARG A 7 -22.28 36.83 20.35
CA ARG A 7 -21.77 35.70 21.15
C ARG A 7 -21.95 34.36 20.43
N LEU A 8 -23.09 34.17 19.75
CA LEU A 8 -23.40 32.96 19.00
C LEU A 8 -22.48 32.78 17.79
N THR A 9 -22.21 33.86 17.05
CA THR A 9 -21.27 33.86 15.93
C THR A 9 -19.83 33.61 16.37
N PHE A 10 -19.39 34.21 17.48
CA PHE A 10 -18.07 33.90 18.06
C PHE A 10 -17.96 32.43 18.48
N ALA A 11 -18.98 31.87 19.11
CA ALA A 11 -18.99 30.45 19.50
C ALA A 11 -18.93 29.53 18.28
N ALA A 12 -19.66 29.85 17.20
CA ALA A 12 -19.63 29.08 15.97
C ALA A 12 -18.26 29.11 15.28
N VAL A 13 -17.58 30.27 15.27
CA VAL A 13 -16.21 30.41 14.72
C VAL A 13 -15.18 29.65 15.55
N LEU A 14 -15.30 29.68 16.89
CA LEU A 14 -14.42 28.92 17.77
C LEU A 14 -14.62 27.41 17.60
N LEU A 15 -15.88 26.97 17.45
CA LEU A 15 -16.21 25.58 17.21
C LEU A 15 -15.67 25.11 15.86
N SER A 16 -15.87 25.86 14.78
CA SER A 16 -15.36 25.49 13.46
C SER A 16 -13.83 25.43 13.43
N LEU A 17 -13.14 26.36 14.09
CA LEU A 17 -11.68 26.34 14.21
C LEU A 17 -11.19 25.10 14.97
N ALA A 18 -11.86 24.74 16.07
CA ALA A 18 -11.52 23.54 16.84
C ALA A 18 -11.71 22.25 16.02
N LEU A 19 -12.77 22.15 15.22
CA LEU A 19 -12.99 21.01 14.32
C LEU A 19 -11.91 20.90 13.23
N VAL A 20 -11.50 22.03 12.62
CA VAL A 20 -10.45 22.04 11.60
C VAL A 20 -9.10 21.60 12.20
N CYS A 21 -8.74 22.11 13.38
CA CYS A 21 -7.50 21.72 14.05
C CYS A 21 -7.48 20.24 14.45
N ALA A 22 -8.61 19.67 14.87
CA ALA A 22 -8.71 18.25 15.19
C ALA A 22 -8.61 17.35 13.93
N GLY A 23 -9.12 17.79 12.79
CA GLY A 23 -9.09 17.03 11.53
C GLY A 23 -7.69 16.87 10.93
N CYS A 24 -6.80 17.86 11.09
CA CYS A 24 -5.43 17.78 10.55
C CYS A 24 -4.50 16.84 11.34
N ALA A 25 -4.87 16.44 12.57
CA ALA A 25 -4.11 15.53 13.41
C ALA A 25 -4.47 14.05 13.19
N ALA A 26 -5.44 13.75 12.32
CA ALA A 26 -5.73 12.38 11.88
C ALA A 26 -4.61 11.88 10.95
N SER A 27 -3.40 11.76 11.49
CA SER A 27 -2.37 10.92 10.90
C SER A 27 -2.94 9.52 10.86
N ALA A 28 -3.05 8.94 9.67
CA ALA A 28 -3.41 7.56 9.51
C ALA A 28 -2.38 6.75 10.33
N ASN A 29 -2.83 6.06 11.39
CA ASN A 29 -1.99 5.26 12.31
C ASN A 29 -1.48 3.99 11.61
N ASN A 30 -0.93 4.16 10.42
CA ASN A 30 -0.39 3.14 9.58
C ASN A 30 1.10 3.29 9.84
N GLY A 31 1.69 2.40 10.63
CA GLY A 31 3.10 2.46 11.07
C GLY A 31 4.15 2.40 9.95
N PHE A 32 3.76 2.69 8.71
CA PHE A 32 4.54 2.59 7.49
C PHE A 32 4.73 3.93 6.78
N PHE A 33 3.85 4.93 6.96
CA PHE A 33 3.99 6.20 6.23
C PHE A 33 5.07 7.09 6.87
N GLY A 34 6.20 7.27 6.19
CA GLY A 34 7.32 8.10 6.66
C GLY A 34 8.25 7.43 7.67
N ALA A 35 8.05 6.15 7.98
CA ALA A 35 8.96 5.38 8.84
C ALA A 35 10.13 4.81 8.01
N THR A 36 11.36 5.04 8.47
CA THR A 36 12.58 4.47 7.87
C THR A 36 13.02 3.17 8.54
N ASN A 37 12.45 2.86 9.71
CA ASN A 37 12.66 1.59 10.38
C ASN A 37 11.66 0.56 9.84
N PRO A 38 12.14 -0.59 9.32
CA PRO A 38 11.24 -1.63 8.85
C PRO A 38 10.43 -2.21 10.02
N PRO A 39 9.20 -2.69 9.76
CA PRO A 39 8.42 -3.41 10.74
C PRO A 39 9.19 -4.64 11.25
N ARG A 40 8.91 -5.04 12.49
CA ARG A 40 9.53 -6.24 13.08
C ARG A 40 9.13 -7.53 12.35
N GLU A 41 7.95 -7.54 11.75
CA GLU A 41 7.41 -8.67 11.01
C GLU A 41 7.68 -8.50 9.50
N ASN A 42 8.24 -9.53 8.87
CA ASN A 42 8.46 -9.56 7.42
C ASN A 42 7.19 -10.01 6.68
N VAL A 43 6.09 -9.29 6.89
CA VAL A 43 4.77 -9.63 6.30
C VAL A 43 4.35 -8.51 5.35
N LEU A 44 4.34 -8.81 4.06
CA LEU A 44 3.72 -7.95 3.05
C LEU A 44 2.26 -8.39 2.85
N ARG A 45 1.32 -7.48 3.12
CA ARG A 45 -0.10 -7.67 2.78
C ARG A 45 -0.35 -7.13 1.38
N TYR A 46 -0.56 -8.03 0.42
CA TYR A 46 -0.76 -7.70 -0.99
C TYR A 46 -2.19 -8.05 -1.43
N VAL A 47 -2.82 -7.15 -2.20
CA VAL A 47 -4.13 -7.38 -2.82
C VAL A 47 -3.92 -7.56 -4.32
N SER A 48 -4.08 -8.79 -4.80
CA SER A 48 -3.72 -9.16 -6.18
C SER A 48 -4.76 -8.79 -7.25
N GLY A 49 -5.99 -8.46 -6.85
CA GLY A 49 -7.11 -8.20 -7.77
C GLY A 49 -8.17 -9.30 -7.69
N SER A 50 -8.62 -9.79 -8.84
CA SER A 50 -9.54 -10.93 -8.94
C SER A 50 -8.90 -12.23 -8.44
N GLU A 51 -9.75 -13.16 -8.01
CA GLU A 51 -9.33 -14.51 -7.63
C GLU A 51 -8.64 -15.21 -8.81
N PRO A 52 -7.48 -15.88 -8.60
CA PRO A 52 -6.81 -16.64 -9.65
C PRO A 52 -7.58 -17.91 -10.02
N GLU A 53 -7.69 -18.21 -11.31
CA GLU A 53 -8.34 -19.44 -11.79
C GLU A 53 -7.43 -20.67 -11.69
N THR A 54 -6.11 -20.47 -11.81
CA THR A 54 -5.10 -21.53 -11.79
C THR A 54 -3.78 -21.01 -11.23
N LEU A 55 -2.97 -21.94 -10.68
CA LEU A 55 -1.60 -21.70 -10.25
C LEU A 55 -0.59 -22.58 -11.02
N ASP A 56 -1.02 -23.26 -12.08
CA ASP A 56 -0.10 -23.96 -12.98
C ASP A 56 0.65 -22.93 -13.84
N PRO A 57 1.99 -22.82 -13.72
CA PRO A 57 2.77 -21.82 -14.44
C PRO A 57 2.77 -21.99 -15.97
N GLN A 58 2.33 -23.15 -16.50
CA GLN A 58 2.31 -23.41 -17.96
C GLN A 58 1.07 -22.85 -18.68
N ILE A 59 0.02 -22.49 -17.94
CA ILE A 59 -1.27 -22.07 -18.51
C ILE A 59 -1.89 -20.80 -17.88
N PRO A 60 -1.16 -19.89 -17.20
CA PRO A 60 -1.80 -18.76 -16.52
C PRO A 60 -2.46 -17.80 -17.54
N PRO A 61 -3.78 -17.52 -17.41
CA PRO A 61 -4.50 -16.71 -18.39
C PRO A 61 -4.35 -15.20 -18.18
N LEU A 62 -4.10 -14.75 -16.94
CA LEU A 62 -4.05 -13.32 -16.62
C LEU A 62 -2.77 -12.95 -15.84
N GLN A 63 -2.59 -11.64 -15.70
CA GLN A 63 -1.38 -11.05 -15.14
C GLN A 63 -1.25 -11.26 -13.63
N ASN A 64 -2.36 -11.36 -12.90
CA ASN A 64 -2.41 -11.62 -11.46
C ASN A 64 -1.85 -13.02 -11.14
N GLU A 65 -2.23 -14.05 -11.88
CA GLU A 65 -1.70 -15.41 -11.74
C GLU A 65 -0.22 -15.43 -12.07
N ALA A 66 0.20 -14.80 -13.17
CA ALA A 66 1.61 -14.76 -13.56
C ALA A 66 2.50 -14.18 -12.45
N ARG A 67 2.04 -13.13 -11.74
CA ARG A 67 2.77 -12.55 -10.60
C ARG A 67 2.86 -13.51 -9.41
N ILE A 68 1.79 -14.23 -9.10
CA ILE A 68 1.79 -15.24 -8.03
C ILE A 68 2.72 -16.39 -8.41
N CYS A 69 2.65 -16.88 -9.64
CA CYS A 69 3.54 -17.93 -10.14
C CYS A 69 5.01 -17.52 -10.09
N MET A 70 5.36 -16.30 -10.49
CA MET A 70 6.74 -15.78 -10.36
C MET A 70 7.21 -15.67 -8.91
N ALA A 71 6.31 -15.55 -7.94
CA ALA A 71 6.67 -15.54 -6.51
C ALA A 71 6.78 -16.96 -5.91
N LEU A 72 6.17 -17.97 -6.53
CA LEU A 72 6.15 -19.36 -6.03
C LEU A 72 7.16 -20.27 -6.74
N TYR A 73 7.44 -20.02 -8.02
CA TYR A 73 8.28 -20.85 -8.87
C TYR A 73 9.49 -20.08 -9.38
N GLU A 74 10.63 -20.75 -9.44
CA GLU A 74 11.88 -20.21 -9.97
C GLU A 74 12.18 -20.81 -11.35
N GLY A 75 12.58 -19.96 -12.30
CA GLY A 75 12.96 -20.36 -13.65
C GLY A 75 14.42 -20.77 -13.76
N LEU A 76 14.83 -21.26 -14.94
CA LEU A 76 16.26 -21.51 -15.22
C LEU A 76 17.08 -20.22 -15.23
N ALA A 77 16.45 -19.13 -15.66
CA ALA A 77 16.97 -17.78 -15.63
C ALA A 77 15.88 -16.83 -15.07
N GLU A 78 16.31 -15.72 -14.50
CA GLU A 78 15.47 -14.64 -14.00
C GLU A 78 15.90 -13.30 -14.62
N TYR A 79 15.07 -12.26 -14.46
CA TYR A 79 15.40 -10.90 -14.89
C TYR A 79 16.23 -10.16 -13.82
N ASP A 80 17.36 -9.57 -14.21
CA ASP A 80 18.09 -8.67 -13.33
C ASP A 80 17.19 -7.48 -12.93
N PRO A 81 17.05 -7.15 -11.64
CA PRO A 81 16.11 -6.14 -11.18
C PRO A 81 16.46 -4.70 -11.59
N LYS A 82 17.69 -4.45 -12.07
CA LYS A 82 18.16 -3.14 -12.51
C LYS A 82 18.18 -3.01 -14.03
N THR A 83 18.63 -4.04 -14.74
CA THR A 83 18.83 -3.99 -16.19
C THR A 83 17.72 -4.68 -16.97
N GLY A 84 17.00 -5.63 -16.34
CA GLY A 84 16.03 -6.49 -17.01
C GLY A 84 16.67 -7.57 -17.90
N GLU A 85 18.00 -7.69 -17.90
CA GLU A 85 18.72 -8.71 -18.66
C GLU A 85 18.57 -10.09 -18.00
N PRO A 86 18.63 -11.20 -18.77
CA PRO A 86 18.53 -12.53 -18.21
C PRO A 86 19.79 -12.87 -17.40
N VAL A 87 19.59 -13.33 -16.16
CA VAL A 87 20.63 -13.85 -15.27
C VAL A 87 20.31 -15.29 -14.85
N PRO A 88 21.33 -16.14 -14.60
CA PRO A 88 21.10 -17.50 -14.10
C PRO A 88 20.30 -17.49 -12.79
N ALA A 89 19.36 -18.42 -12.66
CA ALA A 89 18.58 -18.65 -11.44
C ALA A 89 18.72 -20.12 -11.01
N LEU A 90 17.77 -20.99 -11.37
CA LEU A 90 17.87 -22.42 -11.05
C LEU A 90 19.01 -23.12 -11.80
N ALA A 91 19.39 -22.62 -12.98
CA ALA A 91 20.49 -23.18 -13.76
C ALA A 91 21.85 -22.63 -13.30
N GLU A 92 22.84 -23.52 -13.26
CA GLU A 92 24.25 -23.18 -13.05
C GLU A 92 24.89 -22.63 -14.35
N THR A 93 25.95 -21.84 -14.22
CA THR A 93 26.71 -21.24 -15.34
C THR A 93 27.79 -22.15 -15.89
#